data_AF-A0A2I0MU96-F1
#
_entry.id   AF-A0A2I0MU96-F1
#
_cell.length_a   1.000
_cell.length_b   1.000
_cell.length_c   1.000
_cell.angle_alpha   90.00
_cell.angle_beta   90.00
_cell.angle_gamma   90.00
#
_symmetry.space_group_name_H-M   'P 1'
#
loop_
_entity.id
_entity.type
_entity.pdbx_description
1 polymer ?
#
loop_
_entity_poly.entity_id
_entity_poly.type
_entity_poly.pdbx_seq_one_letter_code
_entity_poly.pdbx_strand_id
1 'polypeptide(L)'
;WDTSAQPRRHRREVWESLQKTGAVSLSPQPPLPRTKTADKEKSANKQEFNFEKARLEVHKFGITGYKKQEQRIWEQERAIMLGAKPPKKEHVNYKTYQEKMKEKKKAKDEDRGKEHKGDSLKKKKKDQKERKAKRKKLVPSIWPAGQVGKFRDGTLILQSRDIKKIKSSKVIK
;
A
#
# COMPACT_ATOMS: atom_id res chain seq x y z
N TRP A 1 29.17 66.18 31.98
CA TRP A 1 27.73 66.19 31.67
C TRP A 1 27.31 64.73 31.52
N ASP A 2 26.96 64.12 32.65
CA ASP A 2 26.44 62.75 32.73
C ASP A 2 25.00 62.71 32.23
N THR A 3 24.61 61.66 31.50
CA THR A 3 23.21 61.41 31.15
C THR A 3 22.88 59.95 31.40
N SER A 4 22.40 59.67 32.62
CA SER A 4 21.71 58.43 32.93
C SER A 4 20.35 58.42 32.22
N ALA A 5 20.03 57.36 31.48
CA ALA A 5 18.68 57.11 30.99
C ALA A 5 18.26 55.68 31.34
N GLN A 6 17.26 55.58 32.22
CA GLN A 6 16.69 54.32 32.72
C GLN A 6 15.94 53.53 31.63
N PRO A 7 15.83 52.19 31.76
CA PRO A 7 15.11 51.36 30.79
C PRO A 7 13.59 51.36 31.00
N ARG A 8 12.87 51.38 29.87
CA ARG A 8 11.42 51.33 29.68
C ARG A 8 10.74 50.16 30.40
N ARG A 9 10.23 50.40 31.60
CA ARG A 9 9.30 49.51 32.34
C ARG A 9 7.85 49.64 31.83
N HIS A 10 7.61 49.36 30.55
CA HIS A 10 6.24 49.44 30.02
C HIS A 10 5.84 48.28 29.10
N ARG A 11 6.70 47.24 29.02
CA ARG A 11 6.46 46.06 28.17
C ARG A 11 6.21 44.75 28.95
N ARG A 12 6.14 44.81 30.29
CA ARG A 12 5.80 43.65 31.13
C ARG A 12 4.33 43.62 31.55
N GLU A 13 3.74 44.80 31.78
CA GLU A 13 2.35 44.93 32.24
C GLU A 13 1.32 44.51 31.19
N VAL A 14 1.65 44.64 29.90
CA VAL A 14 0.78 44.19 28.79
C VAL A 14 0.70 42.66 28.69
N TRP A 15 1.75 41.94 29.12
CA TRP A 15 1.73 40.46 29.12
C TRP A 15 0.96 39.87 30.30
N GLU A 16 1.04 40.48 31.49
CA GLU A 16 0.29 40.02 32.67
C GLU A 16 -1.22 40.34 32.58
N SER A 17 -1.60 41.41 31.86
CA SER A 17 -3.00 41.77 31.66
C SER A 17 -3.75 40.83 30.70
N LEU A 18 -3.03 40.14 29.79
CA LEU A 18 -3.63 39.17 28.86
C LEU A 18 -3.89 37.78 29.48
N GLN A 19 -3.49 37.55 30.74
CA GLN A 19 -3.78 36.30 31.45
C GLN A 19 -5.01 36.40 32.37
N LYS A 20 -5.57 37.60 32.57
CA LYS A 20 -6.58 37.86 33.61
C LYS A 20 -8.02 38.10 33.11
N THR A 21 -8.27 37.96 31.81
CA THR A 21 -9.61 38.11 31.22
C THR A 21 -9.92 36.92 30.31
N GLY A 22 -10.65 35.94 30.84
CA GLY A 22 -11.11 34.82 30.01
C GLY A 22 -11.57 33.57 30.71
N ALA A 23 -12.04 33.63 31.96
CA ALA A 23 -12.87 32.58 32.52
C ALA A 23 -14.25 32.67 31.84
N VAL A 24 -14.39 32.00 30.69
CA VAL A 24 -15.65 31.84 29.96
C VAL A 24 -16.06 30.37 30.03
N SER A 25 -17.11 30.12 30.82
CA SER A 25 -18.04 28.99 30.86
C SER A 25 -17.62 27.67 30.18
N LEU A 26 -17.35 26.66 31.00
CA LEU A 26 -17.46 25.25 30.62
C LEU A 26 -18.91 24.92 30.27
N SER A 27 -19.24 24.94 28.99
CA SER A 27 -20.45 24.29 28.48
C SER A 27 -20.23 22.78 28.52
N PRO A 28 -21.17 21.95 29.02
CA PRO A 28 -21.01 20.51 29.04
C PRO A 28 -20.86 19.97 27.62
N GLN A 29 -19.71 19.39 27.30
CA GLN A 29 -19.54 18.66 26.04
C GLN A 29 -20.56 17.51 26.00
N PRO A 30 -21.25 17.26 24.87
CA PRO A 30 -22.09 16.08 24.75
C PRO A 30 -21.22 14.83 24.93
N PRO A 31 -21.68 13.81 25.67
CA PRO A 31 -20.92 12.59 25.85
C PRO A 31 -20.65 11.97 24.48
N LEU A 32 -19.37 11.71 24.19
CA LEU A 32 -18.93 10.91 23.06
C LEU A 32 -19.78 9.62 23.02
N PRO A 33 -20.27 9.19 21.84
CA PRO A 33 -20.97 7.92 21.75
C PRO A 33 -19.99 6.83 22.18
N ARG A 34 -20.21 6.31 23.38
CA ARG A 34 -19.64 5.04 23.82
C ARG A 34 -20.03 4.07 22.72
N THR A 35 -19.04 3.57 21.98
CA THR A 35 -19.27 2.46 21.07
C THR A 35 -19.87 1.37 21.91
N LYS A 36 -21.18 1.15 21.75
CA LYS A 36 -21.87 -0.02 22.24
C LYS A 36 -21.05 -1.18 21.68
N THR A 37 -20.24 -1.79 22.54
CA THR A 37 -19.80 -3.16 22.36
C THR A 37 -21.10 -3.91 22.20
N ALA A 38 -21.47 -4.18 20.95
CA ALA A 38 -22.59 -5.03 20.63
C ALA A 38 -22.26 -6.35 21.30
N ASP A 39 -23.00 -6.62 22.37
CA ASP A 39 -23.06 -7.88 23.05
C ASP A 39 -23.13 -8.97 22.00
N LYS A 40 -22.11 -9.83 21.97
CA LYS A 40 -22.21 -11.13 21.34
C LYS A 40 -22.17 -12.15 22.46
N GLU A 41 -23.18 -12.09 23.31
CA GLU A 41 -23.46 -13.18 24.24
C GLU A 41 -23.94 -14.40 23.45
N LYS A 42 -23.17 -15.49 23.63
CA LYS A 42 -23.57 -16.90 23.66
C LYS A 42 -24.30 -17.46 22.43
N SER A 43 -23.55 -18.27 21.69
CA SER A 43 -23.99 -19.65 21.46
C SER A 43 -22.85 -20.60 21.82
N ALA A 44 -22.81 -21.01 23.09
CA ALA A 44 -22.25 -22.30 23.44
C ALA A 44 -23.18 -23.34 22.84
N ASN A 45 -22.69 -24.18 21.91
CA ASN A 45 -23.04 -25.60 21.78
C ASN A 45 -22.37 -26.19 20.53
N LYS A 46 -21.54 -27.21 20.77
CA LYS A 46 -20.65 -27.95 19.84
C LYS A 46 -19.28 -27.28 19.64
N GLN A 47 -18.34 -27.79 20.41
CA GLN A 47 -16.91 -27.47 20.41
C GLN A 47 -16.26 -28.02 19.12
N GLU A 48 -16.69 -27.53 17.97
CA GLU A 48 -15.96 -27.71 16.72
C GLU A 48 -14.78 -26.73 16.74
N PHE A 49 -13.58 -27.26 16.97
CA PHE A 49 -12.34 -26.51 16.87
C PHE A 49 -12.16 -26.03 15.42
N ASN A 50 -12.63 -24.83 15.17
CA ASN A 50 -12.50 -24.18 13.88
C ASN A 50 -11.12 -23.51 13.83
N PHE A 51 -10.21 -24.07 13.04
CA PHE A 51 -8.85 -23.54 12.87
C PHE A 51 -8.84 -22.05 12.48
N GLU A 52 -9.84 -21.57 11.74
CA GLU A 52 -9.98 -20.17 11.38
C GLU A 52 -10.25 -19.26 12.59
N LYS A 53 -11.14 -19.68 13.50
CA LYS A 53 -11.42 -18.94 14.74
C LYS A 53 -10.20 -18.95 15.64
N ALA A 54 -9.58 -20.11 15.83
CA ALA A 54 -8.35 -20.25 16.61
C ALA A 54 -7.22 -19.36 16.05
N ARG A 55 -7.04 -19.32 14.73
CA ARG A 55 -6.06 -18.43 14.07
C ARG A 55 -6.33 -16.96 14.37
N LEU A 56 -7.58 -16.52 14.32
CA LEU A 56 -7.96 -15.12 14.60
C LEU A 56 -7.82 -14.76 16.09
N GLU A 57 -8.07 -15.71 16.98
CA GLU A 57 -7.87 -15.55 18.43
C GLU A 57 -6.39 -15.49 18.79
N VAL A 58 -5.56 -16.38 18.25
CA VAL A 58 -4.10 -16.33 18.42
C VAL A 58 -3.55 -15.00 17.91
N HIS A 59 -4.03 -14.51 16.76
CA HIS A 59 -3.62 -13.21 16.24
C HIS A 59 -4.05 -12.06 17.16
N LYS A 60 -5.27 -12.09 17.71
CA LYS A 60 -5.72 -11.11 18.71
C LYS A 60 -4.84 -11.15 19.96
N PHE A 61 -4.58 -12.35 20.48
CA PHE A 61 -3.78 -12.56 21.68
C PHE A 61 -2.34 -12.10 21.51
N GLY A 62 -1.73 -12.35 20.34
CA GLY A 62 -0.41 -11.85 20.00
C GLY A 62 -0.32 -10.33 20.03
N ILE A 63 -1.41 -9.61 19.71
CA ILE A 63 -1.43 -8.15 19.70
C ILE A 63 -1.61 -7.55 21.10
N THR A 64 -2.38 -8.22 21.97
CA THR A 64 -2.71 -7.68 23.31
C THR A 64 -1.51 -7.48 24.23
N GLY A 65 -0.34 -8.08 23.92
CA GLY A 65 0.89 -7.92 24.70
C GLY A 65 1.74 -6.69 24.36
N TYR A 66 1.42 -5.92 23.31
CA TYR A 66 2.22 -4.77 22.89
C TYR A 66 1.94 -3.50 23.69
N LYS A 67 2.86 -2.53 23.62
CA LYS A 67 2.64 -1.17 24.15
C LYS A 67 1.51 -0.49 23.38
N LYS A 68 0.74 0.39 24.05
CA LYS A 68 -0.48 1.02 23.50
C LYS A 68 -0.32 1.66 22.11
N GLN A 69 0.84 2.25 21.79
CA GLN A 69 1.07 2.86 20.48
C GLN A 69 1.18 1.81 19.36
N GLU A 70 1.99 0.78 19.59
CA GLU A 70 2.19 -0.35 18.67
C GLU A 70 0.91 -1.19 18.56
N GLN A 71 0.25 -1.43 19.68
CA GLN A 71 -1.02 -2.16 19.75
C GLN A 71 -2.07 -1.56 18.82
N ARG A 72 -2.22 -0.23 18.78
CA ARG A 72 -3.17 0.45 17.87
C ARG A 72 -2.87 0.19 16.39
N ILE A 73 -1.60 0.18 16.01
CA ILE A 73 -1.17 -0.07 14.63
C ILE A 73 -1.52 -1.51 14.26
N TRP A 74 -1.20 -2.47 15.13
CA TRP A 74 -1.49 -3.89 14.90
C TRP A 74 -2.98 -4.22 14.94
N GLU A 75 -3.75 -3.60 15.83
CA GLU A 75 -5.21 -3.73 15.87
C GLU A 75 -5.85 -3.17 14.61
N GLN A 76 -5.31 -2.08 14.07
CA GLN A 76 -5.75 -1.52 12.79
C GLN A 76 -5.43 -2.45 11.62
N GLU A 77 -4.25 -3.05 11.58
CA GLU A 77 -3.91 -4.08 10.58
C GLU A 77 -4.82 -5.31 10.68
N ARG A 78 -5.10 -5.77 11.91
CA ARG A 78 -6.06 -6.85 12.16
C ARG A 78 -7.45 -6.48 11.67
N ALA A 79 -7.90 -5.26 11.92
CA ALA A 79 -9.18 -4.78 11.42
C ALA A 79 -9.21 -4.81 9.88
N ILE A 80 -8.14 -4.37 9.22
CA ILE A 80 -8.01 -4.44 7.75
C ILE A 80 -8.05 -5.90 7.26
N MET A 81 -7.36 -6.82 7.93
CA MET A 81 -7.38 -8.25 7.61
C MET A 81 -8.79 -8.86 7.75
N LEU A 82 -9.57 -8.39 8.72
CA LEU A 82 -10.99 -8.76 8.91
C LEU A 82 -11.93 -8.07 7.90
N GLY A 83 -11.41 -7.22 7.01
CA GLY A 83 -12.17 -6.55 5.96
C GLY A 83 -12.53 -5.08 6.24
N ALA A 84 -12.02 -4.48 7.32
CA ALA A 84 -12.20 -3.05 7.55
C ALA A 84 -11.47 -2.24 6.46
N LYS A 85 -12.04 -1.06 6.15
CA LYS A 85 -11.47 -0.16 5.15
C LYS A 85 -10.11 0.39 5.63
N PRO A 86 -9.03 0.28 4.83
CA PRO A 86 -7.74 0.88 5.17
C PRO A 86 -7.84 2.40 5.44
N PRO A 87 -6.98 2.95 6.32
CA PRO A 87 -6.94 4.38 6.59
C PRO A 87 -6.64 5.16 5.31
N LYS A 88 -7.20 6.37 5.20
CA LYS A 88 -6.88 7.27 4.11
C LYS A 88 -5.44 7.75 4.26
N LYS A 89 -4.70 7.82 3.14
CA LYS A 89 -3.36 8.38 3.11
C LYS A 89 -3.45 9.90 3.26
N GLU A 90 -2.45 10.49 3.90
CA GLU A 90 -2.30 11.94 3.98
C GLU A 90 -2.18 12.55 2.57
N HIS A 91 -2.71 13.75 2.40
CA HIS A 91 -2.56 14.50 1.16
C HIS A 91 -1.13 15.04 1.07
N VAL A 92 -0.45 14.72 -0.03
CA VAL A 92 0.96 15.05 -0.22
C VAL A 92 1.12 15.71 -1.59
N ASN A 93 1.89 16.80 -1.67
CA ASN A 93 2.19 17.49 -2.91
C ASN A 93 2.87 16.53 -3.91
N TYR A 94 2.42 16.55 -5.16
CA TYR A 94 2.88 15.66 -6.22
C TYR A 94 4.41 15.61 -6.39
N LYS A 95 5.10 16.76 -6.32
CA LYS A 95 6.57 16.81 -6.43
C LYS A 95 7.24 15.96 -5.34
N THR A 96 6.83 16.16 -4.09
CA THR A 96 7.36 15.39 -2.95
C THR A 96 6.98 13.91 -3.00
N TYR A 97 5.80 13.58 -3.55
CA TYR A 97 5.39 12.19 -3.75
C TYR A 97 6.28 11.48 -4.78
N GLN A 98 6.62 12.16 -5.88
CA GLN A 98 7.52 11.61 -6.89
C GLN A 98 8.92 11.35 -6.34
N GLU A 99 9.47 12.27 -5.56
CA GLU A 99 10.77 12.11 -4.90
C GLU A 99 10.77 10.90 -3.96
N LYS A 100 9.76 10.80 -3.07
CA LYS A 100 9.57 9.63 -2.20
C LYS A 100 9.47 8.33 -2.98
N MET A 101 8.83 8.33 -4.15
CA MET A 101 8.74 7.14 -5.01
C MET A 101 10.07 6.78 -5.66
N LYS A 102 10.87 7.77 -6.07
CA LYS A 102 12.23 7.54 -6.61
C LYS A 102 13.15 6.98 -5.51
N GLU A 103 13.11 7.57 -4.32
CA GLU A 103 13.87 7.10 -3.15
C GLU A 103 13.49 5.67 -2.74
N LYS A 104 12.18 5.38 -2.60
CA LYS A 104 11.69 4.03 -2.29
C LYS A 104 12.08 2.99 -3.34
N LYS A 105 12.17 3.37 -4.62
CA LYS A 105 12.64 2.47 -5.68
C LYS A 105 14.13 2.17 -5.51
N LYS A 106 14.96 3.22 -5.33
CA LYS A 106 16.41 3.07 -5.09
C LYS A 106 16.70 2.20 -3.87
N ALA A 107 16.05 2.49 -2.73
CA ALA A 107 16.21 1.69 -1.52
C ALA A 107 15.80 0.22 -1.71
N LYS A 108 14.71 -0.05 -2.44
CA LYS A 108 14.30 -1.44 -2.75
C LYS A 108 15.26 -2.17 -3.67
N ASP A 109 15.88 -1.47 -4.62
CA ASP A 109 16.85 -2.08 -5.52
C ASP A 109 18.17 -2.39 -4.79
N GLU A 110 18.59 -1.52 -3.86
CA GLU A 110 19.73 -1.77 -2.97
C GLU A 110 19.49 -2.92 -1.98
N ASP A 111 18.29 -2.98 -1.40
CA ASP A 111 17.89 -4.02 -0.45
C ASP A 111 17.78 -5.39 -1.14
N ARG A 112 17.13 -5.45 -2.31
CA ARG A 112 17.11 -6.68 -3.14
C ARG A 112 18.49 -7.14 -3.59
N GLY A 113 19.42 -6.21 -3.82
CA GLY A 113 20.81 -6.53 -4.12
C GLY A 113 21.54 -7.23 -2.96
N LYS A 114 21.11 -6.99 -1.71
CA LYS A 114 21.70 -7.55 -0.48
C LYS A 114 20.95 -8.78 0.04
N GLU A 115 19.61 -8.77 0.02
CA GLU A 115 18.76 -9.86 0.52
C GLU A 115 18.82 -11.13 -0.36
N HIS A 116 19.13 -11.02 -1.65
CA HIS A 116 19.27 -12.18 -2.53
C HIS A 116 20.49 -13.08 -2.23
N LYS A 117 21.35 -12.71 -1.26
CA LYS A 117 22.44 -13.57 -0.78
C LYS A 117 22.11 -14.37 0.49
N GLY A 118 21.01 -14.11 1.19
CA GLY A 118 20.82 -14.60 2.57
C GLY A 118 19.61 -15.48 2.87
N ASP A 119 18.50 -15.34 2.15
CA ASP A 119 17.26 -16.02 2.57
C ASP A 119 16.58 -16.76 1.41
N SER A 120 16.95 -18.04 1.28
CA SER A 120 16.35 -19.00 0.37
C SER A 120 15.40 -19.95 1.11
N LEU A 121 14.58 -19.46 2.04
CA LEU A 121 13.51 -20.26 2.64
C LEU A 121 12.11 -19.77 2.23
N LYS A 122 11.55 -20.55 1.28
CA LYS A 122 10.12 -20.73 1.00
C LYS A 122 9.40 -19.61 0.24
N LYS A 123 9.58 -19.62 -1.09
CA LYS A 123 8.50 -19.24 -2.02
C LYS A 123 8.41 -20.20 -3.20
N LYS A 124 7.76 -21.35 -3.00
CA LYS A 124 7.19 -22.19 -4.08
C LYS A 124 6.03 -21.42 -4.76
N LYS A 125 6.34 -20.36 -5.49
CA LYS A 125 5.44 -19.74 -6.48
C LYS A 125 6.18 -18.81 -7.45
N LYS A 126 7.42 -19.15 -7.82
CA LYS A 126 8.21 -18.38 -8.79
C LYS A 126 9.00 -19.27 -9.73
N ASP A 127 8.33 -20.18 -10.43
CA ASP A 127 8.99 -20.93 -11.53
C ASP A 127 8.16 -21.03 -12.83
N GLN A 128 6.88 -20.64 -12.81
CA GLN A 128 6.09 -20.62 -14.05
C GLN A 128 6.19 -19.31 -14.86
N LYS A 129 6.61 -18.19 -14.25
CA LYS A 129 6.62 -16.89 -14.95
C LYS A 129 7.96 -16.59 -15.63
N GLU A 130 9.09 -17.02 -15.06
CA GLU A 130 10.42 -16.81 -15.65
C GLU A 130 10.73 -17.77 -16.80
N ARG A 131 10.21 -19.01 -16.77
CA ARG A 131 10.28 -19.94 -17.93
C ARG A 131 9.53 -19.44 -19.18
N LYS A 132 8.56 -18.53 -19.01
CA LYS A 132 7.82 -17.90 -20.14
C LYS A 132 8.44 -16.60 -20.67
N ALA A 133 9.37 -15.98 -19.95
CA ALA A 133 9.99 -14.73 -20.36
C ALA A 133 11.22 -14.94 -21.26
N LYS A 134 11.98 -16.03 -21.04
CA LYS A 134 13.18 -16.34 -21.85
C LYS A 134 12.90 -17.08 -23.16
N ARG A 135 11.69 -17.61 -23.36
CA ARG A 135 11.29 -18.33 -24.60
C ARG A 135 10.66 -17.45 -25.70
N LYS A 136 10.61 -16.12 -25.54
CA LYS A 136 9.99 -15.22 -26.54
C LYS A 136 10.97 -14.61 -27.57
N LYS A 137 12.21 -15.07 -27.57
CA LYS A 137 13.17 -14.81 -28.65
C LYS A 137 13.75 -16.18 -28.99
N LEU A 138 13.84 -16.52 -30.28
CA LEU A 138 14.54 -17.70 -30.85
C LEU A 138 13.71 -18.91 -31.32
N VAL A 139 12.40 -18.81 -31.53
CA VAL A 139 11.72 -19.75 -32.44
C VAL A 139 10.80 -18.95 -33.35
N PRO A 140 11.07 -18.83 -34.67
CA PRO A 140 10.03 -18.44 -35.62
C PRO A 140 8.91 -19.44 -35.41
N SER A 141 7.72 -18.98 -35.01
CA SER A 141 6.55 -19.85 -34.90
C SER A 141 6.49 -20.69 -36.16
N ILE A 142 6.75 -21.99 -36.04
CA ILE A 142 6.61 -22.94 -37.14
C ILE A 142 5.10 -22.96 -37.37
N TRP A 143 4.66 -22.12 -38.29
CA TRP A 143 3.29 -22.14 -38.78
C TRP A 143 3.06 -23.50 -39.44
N PRO A 144 1.86 -24.09 -39.34
CA PRO A 144 1.50 -25.15 -40.26
C PRO A 144 1.74 -24.60 -41.68
N ALA A 145 2.58 -25.29 -42.45
CA ALA A 145 3.03 -24.84 -43.76
C ALA A 145 1.80 -24.47 -44.61
N GLY A 146 1.72 -23.20 -45.04
CA GLY A 146 0.62 -22.68 -45.85
C GLY A 146 -0.16 -21.51 -45.23
N GLN A 147 -0.05 -21.25 -43.92
CA GLN A 147 -0.74 -20.10 -43.31
C GLN A 147 0.02 -18.78 -43.54
N VAL A 148 -0.66 -17.77 -44.09
CA VAL A 148 -0.10 -16.45 -44.37
C VAL A 148 -0.62 -15.43 -43.34
N GLY A 149 0.22 -15.08 -42.37
CA GLY A 149 -0.09 -14.10 -41.32
C GLY A 149 -0.69 -14.68 -40.04
N LYS A 150 -1.04 -13.80 -39.09
CA LYS A 150 -1.47 -14.17 -37.73
C LYS A 150 -2.98 -14.08 -37.58
N PHE A 151 -3.65 -15.19 -37.32
CA PHE A 151 -5.06 -15.16 -36.95
C PHE A 151 -5.21 -14.83 -35.46
N ARG A 152 -5.92 -13.75 -35.12
CA ARG A 152 -6.23 -13.36 -33.74
C ARG A 152 -7.64 -12.79 -33.68
N ASP A 153 -8.40 -13.17 -32.66
CA ASP A 153 -9.70 -12.57 -32.35
C ASP A 153 -10.66 -12.57 -33.56
N GLY A 154 -10.70 -13.69 -34.30
CA GLY A 154 -11.54 -13.86 -35.50
C GLY A 154 -11.03 -13.17 -36.77
N THR A 155 -9.90 -12.46 -36.72
CA THR A 155 -9.37 -11.67 -37.85
C THR A 155 -7.98 -12.15 -38.27
N LEU A 156 -7.72 -12.22 -39.58
CA LEU A 156 -6.39 -12.49 -40.13
C LEU A 156 -5.56 -11.20 -40.23
N ILE A 157 -4.47 -11.14 -39.47
CA ILE A 157 -3.56 -10.00 -39.42
C ILE A 157 -2.33 -10.30 -40.31
N LEU A 158 -2.20 -9.57 -41.42
CA LEU A 158 -1.07 -9.66 -42.35
C LEU A 158 0.01 -8.60 -42.05
N GLN A 159 1.29 -8.98 -42.06
CA GLN A 159 2.38 -8.00 -42.03
C GLN A 159 2.70 -7.51 -43.46
N SER A 160 3.35 -6.34 -43.58
CA SER A 160 3.75 -5.80 -44.89
C SER A 160 4.63 -6.75 -45.69
N ARG A 161 5.41 -7.62 -45.02
CA ARG A 161 6.21 -8.68 -45.66
C ARG A 161 5.34 -9.75 -46.30
N ASP A 162 4.28 -10.17 -45.61
CA ASP A 162 3.32 -11.18 -46.09
C ASP A 162 2.57 -10.64 -47.31
N ILE A 163 2.11 -9.38 -47.23
CA ILE A 163 1.42 -8.69 -48.34
C ILE A 163 2.35 -8.58 -49.56
N LYS A 164 3.61 -8.19 -49.36
CA LYS A 164 4.61 -8.13 -50.44
C LYS A 164 4.84 -9.51 -51.07
N LYS A 165 4.94 -10.56 -50.26
CA LYS A 165 5.09 -11.95 -50.74
C LYS A 165 3.90 -12.40 -51.59
N ILE A 166 2.67 -12.11 -51.15
CA ILE A 166 1.44 -12.42 -51.92
C ILE A 166 1.44 -11.67 -53.25
N LYS A 167 1.77 -10.36 -53.22
CA LYS A 167 1.78 -9.52 -54.42
C LYS A 167 2.87 -9.93 -55.42
N SER A 168 4.05 -10.33 -54.94
CA SER A 168 5.13 -10.80 -55.81
C SER A 168 4.84 -12.17 -56.42
N SER A 169 4.15 -13.07 -55.70
CA SER A 169 3.77 -14.39 -56.22
C SER A 169 2.59 -14.35 -57.21
N LYS A 170 1.85 -13.23 -57.27
CA LYS A 170 0.66 -13.10 -58.13
C LYS A 170 0.99 -12.82 -59.60
N VAL A 171 2.27 -12.65 -59.94
CA VAL A 171 2.75 -12.46 -61.32
C VAL A 171 3.38 -13.76 -61.81
N ILE A 172 2.54 -14.77 -62.01
CA ILE A 172 2.85 -15.95 -62.80
C ILE A 172 1.59 -16.23 -63.61
N LYS A 173 1.69 -16.12 -64.93
CA LYS A 173 0.65 -16.40 -65.91
C LYS A 173 1.13 -17.55 -66.77
#